data_AF-A0A933W1I1-F1
#
_entry.id   AF-A0A933W1I1-F1
#
_cell.length_a   1.000
_cell.length_b   1.000
_cell.length_c   1.000
_cell.angle_alpha   90.00
_cell.angle_beta   90.00
_cell.angle_gamma   90.00
#
_symmetry.space_group_name_H-M   'P 1'
#
loop_
_entity.id
_entity.type
_entity.pdbx_description
1 polymer ?
#
loop_
_entity_poly.entity_id
_entity_poly.type
_entity_poly.pdbx_seq_one_letter_code
_entity_poly.pdbx_strand_id
1 'polypeptide(L)'
;MKRLTLLLAALFVVGAASVAVAGDFHTGVTLVCSDCHVAHYSQSHGYTPGGTVGALGAGGPHEDLLRDEEVKLCLSCHNNVAWAPDVFGANGGAPGLRQAGGLNAAAGHGLTNDAGYDEINGHTLYSTSTPPGAGASAYVPGADGLICTNCHAQHGSATQYRNLLNRGIFTGDTLSYAVGTNDLTKDVYERAAASYTEADVDFNEPNTRNSAYGRWCQNCHMDFHGQGGDANMGGQAGGVTSSNTNPWKRHPVADVNIGTVGATFISSLARYAGVTNKVKVMDSQGLWLGTGANTTVTPSCMSCHKAHGNKNAFGLIFMIGTGTRTEEGDGGVYKDLCRQCHVQGA
;
A
#
# COMPACT_ATOMS: atom_id res chain seq x y z
N MET A 1 50.68 4.81 10.99
CA MET A 1 49.90 3.62 10.55
C MET A 1 48.62 3.42 11.36
N LYS A 2 48.65 3.28 12.70
CA LYS A 2 47.43 3.06 13.53
C LYS A 2 46.29 4.10 13.37
N ARG A 3 46.62 5.38 13.12
CA ARG A 3 45.61 6.44 12.91
C ARG A 3 44.97 6.42 11.52
N LEU A 4 45.67 5.90 10.51
CA LEU A 4 45.15 5.76 9.15
C LEU A 4 44.18 4.56 9.05
N THR A 5 44.47 3.49 9.80
CA THR A 5 43.59 2.31 9.89
C THR A 5 42.26 2.62 10.58
N LEU A 6 42.27 3.48 11.62
CA LEU A 6 41.04 3.94 12.29
C LEU A 6 40.19 4.85 11.40
N LEU A 7 40.82 5.73 10.60
CA LEU A 7 40.12 6.59 9.65
C LEU A 7 39.52 5.80 8.48
N LEU A 8 40.24 4.79 7.97
CA LEU A 8 39.72 3.89 6.93
C LEU A 8 38.61 2.97 7.45
N ALA A 9 38.72 2.47 8.70
CA ALA A 9 37.65 1.70 9.33
C ALA A 9 36.40 2.57 9.59
N ALA A 10 36.57 3.82 10.02
CA ALA A 10 35.45 4.76 10.18
C ALA A 10 34.81 5.12 8.83
N LEU A 11 35.60 5.33 7.76
CA LEU A 11 35.05 5.53 6.41
C LEU A 11 34.34 4.29 5.85
N PHE A 12 34.79 3.09 6.18
CA PHE A 12 34.15 1.84 5.75
C PHE A 12 32.83 1.60 6.49
N VAL A 13 32.76 1.92 7.78
CA VAL A 13 31.52 1.83 8.57
C VAL A 13 30.49 2.89 8.16
N VAL A 14 30.94 4.10 7.78
CA VAL A 14 30.04 5.16 7.26
C VAL A 14 29.63 4.91 5.80
N GLY A 15 30.48 4.25 4.99
CA GLY A 15 30.17 3.89 3.60
C GLY A 15 29.30 2.64 3.42
N ALA A 16 29.12 1.83 4.47
CA ALA A 16 28.31 0.62 4.47
C ALA A 16 26.91 0.81 5.09
N ALA A 17 26.51 2.04 5.41
CA ALA A 17 25.11 2.37 5.61
C ALA A 17 24.42 2.36 4.24
N SER A 18 24.12 1.16 3.74
CA SER A 18 23.22 0.96 2.61
C SER A 18 21.89 1.61 2.96
N VAL A 19 21.65 2.80 2.41
CA VAL A 19 20.33 3.41 2.35
C VAL A 19 19.45 2.46 1.55
N ALA A 20 18.69 1.61 2.24
CA ALA A 20 17.70 0.78 1.60
C ALA A 20 16.61 1.70 1.04
N VAL A 21 16.43 1.67 -0.28
CA VAL A 21 15.38 2.38 -0.99
C VAL A 21 14.06 1.65 -0.73
N ALA A 22 12.92 2.35 -0.76
CA ALA A 22 11.63 1.69 -0.60
C ALA A 22 11.39 0.78 -1.82
N GLY A 23 11.28 -0.53 -1.58
CA GLY A 23 11.30 -1.57 -2.63
C GLY A 23 12.66 -2.27 -2.80
N ASP A 24 13.75 -1.67 -2.32
CA ASP A 24 15.09 -2.28 -2.38
C ASP A 24 15.47 -3.04 -1.10
N PHE A 25 14.68 -2.93 -0.02
CA PHE A 25 14.79 -3.88 1.11
C PHE A 25 14.25 -5.24 0.67
N HIS A 26 14.92 -6.31 1.09
CA HIS A 26 14.75 -7.67 0.55
C HIS A 26 15.26 -7.85 -0.90
N THR A 27 16.24 -7.07 -1.35
CA THR A 27 16.90 -7.26 -2.66
C THR A 27 18.42 -7.10 -2.58
N GLY A 28 19.17 -7.72 -3.49
CA GLY A 28 20.62 -7.51 -3.59
C GLY A 28 21.34 -7.72 -2.24
N VAL A 29 22.05 -6.69 -1.78
CA VAL A 29 22.82 -6.73 -0.51
C VAL A 29 21.97 -6.53 0.75
N THR A 30 20.72 -6.08 0.62
CA THR A 30 19.80 -5.93 1.76
C THR A 30 18.98 -7.20 2.01
N LEU A 31 19.01 -8.18 1.08
CA LEU A 31 18.40 -9.49 1.26
C LEU A 31 19.32 -10.40 2.07
N VAL A 32 19.23 -10.32 3.38
CA VAL A 32 20.02 -11.15 4.30
C VAL A 32 19.22 -12.40 4.69
N CYS A 33 19.50 -13.53 4.04
CA CYS A 33 18.72 -14.76 4.22
C CYS A 33 18.63 -15.22 5.68
N SER A 34 19.66 -14.97 6.49
CA SER A 34 19.70 -15.38 7.91
C SER A 34 18.75 -14.60 8.81
N ASP A 35 18.22 -13.45 8.33
CA ASP A 35 17.23 -12.69 9.07
C ASP A 35 15.89 -13.45 9.11
N CYS A 36 15.60 -14.23 8.06
CA CYS A 36 14.35 -14.99 7.93
C CYS A 36 14.51 -16.51 8.07
N HIS A 37 15.65 -17.06 7.65
CA HIS A 37 15.87 -18.50 7.53
C HIS A 37 16.90 -19.03 8.52
N VAL A 38 16.78 -20.32 8.85
CA VAL A 38 17.74 -21.08 9.65
C VAL A 38 17.91 -22.48 9.07
N ALA A 39 19.15 -22.86 8.75
CA ALA A 39 19.44 -24.19 8.21
C ALA A 39 19.15 -25.31 9.23
N HIS A 40 19.30 -25.03 10.52
CA HIS A 40 19.07 -25.98 11.60
C HIS A 40 18.26 -25.32 12.73
N TYR A 41 17.02 -25.80 12.92
CA TYR A 41 16.11 -25.33 13.97
C TYR A 41 16.49 -25.85 15.37
N SER A 42 17.75 -25.67 15.73
CA SER A 42 18.36 -26.19 16.96
C SER A 42 19.55 -25.35 17.43
N GLN A 43 20.06 -24.44 16.61
CA GLN A 43 21.23 -23.65 16.94
C GLN A 43 20.84 -22.27 17.47
N SER A 44 21.04 -22.07 18.77
CA SER A 44 21.08 -20.75 19.44
C SER A 44 22.42 -20.03 19.26
N HIS A 45 23.29 -20.49 18.34
CA HIS A 45 24.63 -19.93 18.13
C HIS A 45 24.60 -18.78 17.12
N GLY A 46 25.16 -17.64 17.52
CA GLY A 46 25.25 -16.45 16.69
C GLY A 46 26.31 -16.56 15.61
N TYR A 47 25.88 -16.66 14.35
CA TYR A 47 26.75 -16.45 13.21
C TYR A 47 26.86 -14.93 12.94
N THR A 48 28.08 -14.39 12.94
CA THR A 48 28.40 -13.08 12.33
C THR A 48 29.72 -13.22 11.57
N PRO A 49 29.95 -12.44 10.49
CA PRO A 49 29.44 -11.07 10.27
C PRO A 49 28.51 -10.89 9.06
N GLY A 50 27.38 -10.19 9.27
CA GLY A 50 26.53 -9.64 8.20
C GLY A 50 25.01 -9.65 8.46
N GLY A 51 24.50 -10.48 9.37
CA GLY A 51 23.07 -10.59 9.66
C GLY A 51 22.73 -10.47 11.15
N THR A 52 21.46 -10.16 11.44
CA THR A 52 20.95 -10.00 12.81
C THR A 52 20.37 -11.33 13.28
N VAL A 53 20.86 -11.87 14.41
CA VAL A 53 20.42 -13.19 14.88
C VAL A 53 19.18 -13.03 15.77
N GLY A 54 18.00 -13.31 15.22
CA GLY A 54 16.73 -13.37 15.98
C GLY A 54 16.54 -14.70 16.72
N ALA A 55 15.66 -14.73 17.72
CA ALA A 55 15.26 -15.99 18.37
C ALA A 55 14.55 -16.93 17.36
N LEU A 56 14.56 -18.24 17.64
CA LEU A 56 13.70 -19.18 16.92
C LEU A 56 12.29 -19.12 17.54
N GLY A 57 11.29 -19.19 16.68
CA GLY A 57 9.89 -19.29 17.08
C GLY A 57 9.59 -20.54 17.91
N ALA A 58 8.35 -20.64 18.36
CA ALA A 58 7.85 -21.88 18.95
C ALA A 58 7.24 -22.76 17.85
N GLY A 59 7.29 -24.08 18.02
CA GLY A 59 6.58 -25.02 17.14
C GLY A 59 7.25 -25.33 15.81
N GLY A 60 8.48 -24.87 15.58
CA GLY A 60 9.25 -25.30 14.41
C GLY A 60 9.79 -26.74 14.52
N PRO A 61 10.52 -27.21 13.49
CA PRO A 61 10.91 -26.47 12.29
C PRO A 61 9.71 -26.07 11.42
N HIS A 62 9.78 -24.89 10.81
CA HIS A 62 8.78 -24.40 9.87
C HIS A 62 9.16 -24.76 8.43
N GLU A 63 8.20 -24.69 7.51
CA GLU A 63 8.46 -24.83 6.08
C GLU A 63 9.46 -23.78 5.59
N ASP A 64 10.12 -24.06 4.46
CA ASP A 64 11.11 -23.19 3.83
C ASP A 64 12.25 -22.74 4.77
N LEU A 65 12.55 -23.52 5.80
CA LEU A 65 13.60 -23.23 6.79
C LEU A 65 13.35 -21.91 7.54
N LEU A 66 12.09 -21.46 7.66
CA LEU A 66 11.78 -20.21 8.35
C LEU A 66 12.10 -20.31 9.85
N ARG A 67 12.55 -19.19 10.42
CA ARG A 67 12.87 -19.07 11.86
C ARG A 67 11.65 -19.04 12.76
N ASP A 68 10.52 -18.59 12.24
CA ASP A 68 9.22 -18.52 12.92
C ASP A 68 8.12 -18.62 11.85
N GLU A 69 6.86 -18.60 12.26
CA GLU A 69 5.71 -18.38 11.36
C GLU A 69 5.89 -17.08 10.57
N GLU A 70 5.49 -17.10 9.29
CA GLU A 70 5.75 -16.02 8.33
C GLU A 70 5.36 -14.63 8.85
N VAL A 71 4.13 -14.47 9.33
CA VAL A 71 3.64 -13.17 9.82
C VAL A 71 4.45 -12.69 11.02
N LYS A 72 4.80 -13.57 11.97
CA LYS A 72 5.61 -13.20 13.15
C LYS A 72 7.01 -12.77 12.73
N LEU A 73 7.56 -13.44 11.71
CA LEU A 73 8.86 -13.09 11.15
C LEU A 73 8.83 -11.71 10.48
N CYS A 74 7.83 -11.43 9.65
CA CYS A 74 7.65 -10.11 9.05
C CYS A 74 7.51 -9.03 10.12
N LEU A 75 6.66 -9.26 11.12
CA LEU A 75 6.41 -8.30 12.20
C LEU A 75 7.60 -8.11 13.14
N SER A 76 8.55 -9.04 13.21
CA SER A 76 9.79 -8.85 13.98
C SER A 76 10.62 -7.64 13.50
N CYS A 77 10.47 -7.28 12.23
CA CYS A 77 11.09 -6.11 11.58
C CYS A 77 10.08 -5.04 11.18
N HIS A 78 8.78 -5.29 11.26
CA HIS A 78 7.74 -4.35 10.78
C HIS A 78 6.73 -3.96 11.85
N ASN A 79 7.02 -4.20 13.12
CA ASN A 79 6.18 -3.77 14.24
C ASN A 79 7.04 -3.02 15.27
N ASN A 80 6.76 -1.72 15.45
CA ASN A 80 7.38 -0.87 16.46
C ASN A 80 8.93 -0.87 16.46
N VAL A 81 9.53 -0.90 15.26
CA VAL A 81 10.99 -0.76 15.08
C VAL A 81 11.31 0.54 14.34
N ALA A 82 12.37 1.23 14.77
CA ALA A 82 12.66 2.60 14.32
C ALA A 82 13.24 2.70 12.89
N TRP A 83 13.74 1.61 12.33
CA TRP A 83 14.47 1.61 11.05
C TRP A 83 13.66 1.04 9.87
N ALA A 84 12.47 0.50 10.14
CA ALA A 84 11.59 -0.06 9.13
C ALA A 84 10.17 0.50 9.29
N PRO A 85 9.34 0.41 8.23
CA PRO A 85 7.95 0.80 8.31
C PRO A 85 7.21 -0.08 9.31
N ASP A 86 6.53 0.55 10.25
CA ASP A 86 5.63 -0.12 11.15
C ASP A 86 4.29 -0.36 10.44
N VAL A 87 3.86 -1.61 10.34
CA VAL A 87 2.67 -2.00 9.56
C VAL A 87 1.50 -2.41 10.43
N PHE A 88 1.72 -2.71 11.71
CA PHE A 88 0.73 -3.32 12.59
C PHE A 88 0.26 -2.34 13.66
N GLY A 89 -1.06 -2.22 13.83
CA GLY A 89 -1.63 -1.29 14.81
C GLY A 89 -1.30 0.17 14.53
N ALA A 90 -1.05 0.94 15.59
CA ALA A 90 -0.64 2.34 15.44
C ALA A 90 0.78 2.41 14.87
N ASN A 91 0.99 3.30 13.90
CA ASN A 91 2.32 3.53 13.34
C ASN A 91 3.25 4.14 14.41
N GLY A 92 4.08 3.31 15.05
CA GLY A 92 5.04 3.68 16.09
C GLY A 92 6.50 3.64 15.67
N GLY A 93 6.80 3.10 14.48
CA GLY A 93 8.15 2.96 13.91
C GLY A 93 8.66 4.19 13.16
N ALA A 94 9.33 3.97 12.02
CA ALA A 94 9.86 5.06 11.21
C ALA A 94 8.74 6.05 10.79
N PRO A 95 8.94 7.37 10.94
CA PRO A 95 7.89 8.35 10.67
C PRO A 95 7.42 8.28 9.21
N GLY A 96 6.10 8.09 9.02
CA GLY A 96 5.51 7.88 7.70
C GLY A 96 3.99 7.98 7.73
N LEU A 97 3.45 9.20 7.66
CA LEU A 97 2.00 9.40 7.69
C LEU A 97 1.32 8.71 6.49
N ARG A 98 0.31 7.86 6.76
CA ARG A 98 -0.66 7.29 5.82
C ARG A 98 -0.14 6.33 4.73
N GLN A 99 1.08 5.83 4.83
CA GLN A 99 1.56 4.76 3.95
C GLN A 99 2.09 3.53 4.71
N ALA A 100 1.92 3.52 6.05
CA ALA A 100 2.31 2.43 6.93
C ALA A 100 1.31 2.32 8.10
N GLY A 101 1.34 1.23 8.84
CA GLY A 101 0.49 0.97 10.02
C GLY A 101 -0.95 0.58 9.69
N GLY A 102 -1.68 0.12 10.69
CA GLY A 102 -3.12 -0.10 10.67
C GLY A 102 -3.58 -1.53 10.40
N LEU A 103 -2.67 -2.46 10.06
CA LEU A 103 -3.00 -3.88 10.05
C LEU A 103 -3.43 -4.31 11.45
N ASN A 104 -4.36 -5.25 11.49
CA ASN A 104 -4.75 -5.96 12.70
C ASN A 104 -4.66 -7.47 12.43
N ALA A 105 -4.92 -8.29 13.44
CA ALA A 105 -4.87 -9.74 13.36
C ALA A 105 -6.14 -10.36 13.94
N ALA A 106 -6.54 -11.49 13.37
CA ALA A 106 -7.58 -12.33 13.91
C ALA A 106 -7.15 -12.92 15.26
N ALA A 107 -8.10 -13.16 16.15
CA ALA A 107 -7.83 -13.73 17.47
C ALA A 107 -7.22 -15.15 17.37
N GLY A 108 -6.39 -15.52 18.35
CA GLY A 108 -5.86 -16.89 18.47
C GLY A 108 -4.46 -17.12 17.87
N HIS A 109 -3.85 -16.12 17.23
CA HIS A 109 -2.54 -16.24 16.57
C HIS A 109 -1.36 -15.64 17.37
N GLY A 110 -1.56 -15.36 18.67
CA GLY A 110 -0.50 -14.83 19.54
C GLY A 110 -0.11 -13.38 19.24
N LEU A 111 -0.90 -12.66 18.44
CA LEU A 111 -0.81 -11.22 18.25
C LEU A 111 -1.92 -10.53 19.04
N THR A 112 -1.62 -9.35 19.58
CA THR A 112 -2.61 -8.50 20.27
C THR A 112 -2.77 -7.23 19.46
N ASN A 113 -3.99 -6.94 19.02
CA ASN A 113 -4.29 -5.71 18.31
C ASN A 113 -4.19 -4.50 19.25
N ASP A 114 -3.66 -3.41 18.72
CA ASP A 114 -3.69 -2.12 19.39
C ASP A 114 -5.13 -1.62 19.58
N ALA A 115 -5.35 -0.83 20.63
CA ALA A 115 -6.67 -0.26 20.92
C ALA A 115 -7.20 0.59 19.74
N GLY A 116 -8.36 0.20 19.22
CA GLY A 116 -9.04 0.86 18.09
C GLY A 116 -8.65 0.32 16.71
N TYR A 117 -7.92 -0.79 16.63
CA TYR A 117 -7.62 -1.51 15.39
C TYR A 117 -8.31 -2.89 15.42
N ASP A 118 -9.63 -2.89 15.32
CA ASP A 118 -10.46 -4.08 15.30
C ASP A 118 -10.54 -4.68 13.88
N GLU A 119 -11.07 -5.89 13.71
CA GLU A 119 -11.11 -6.54 12.38
C GLU A 119 -11.89 -5.75 11.31
N ILE A 120 -12.78 -4.83 11.72
CA ILE A 120 -13.51 -3.95 10.77
C ILE A 120 -12.62 -2.83 10.20
N ASN A 121 -11.46 -2.57 10.78
CA ASN A 121 -10.66 -1.37 10.53
C ASN A 121 -9.73 -1.45 9.30
N GLY A 122 -9.69 -2.59 8.62
CA GLY A 122 -8.84 -2.76 7.44
C GLY A 122 -8.60 -4.23 7.10
N HIS A 123 -7.39 -4.53 6.66
CA HIS A 123 -6.99 -5.92 6.43
C HIS A 123 -6.55 -6.58 7.73
N THR A 124 -7.06 -7.79 7.95
CA THR A 124 -6.85 -8.58 9.15
C THR A 124 -5.98 -9.78 8.85
N LEU A 125 -4.76 -9.80 9.38
CA LEU A 125 -3.86 -10.96 9.31
C LEU A 125 -4.54 -12.19 9.91
N TYR A 126 -4.30 -13.34 9.29
CA TYR A 126 -4.91 -14.63 9.59
C TYR A 126 -6.42 -14.72 9.40
N SER A 127 -7.08 -13.69 8.87
CA SER A 127 -8.49 -13.78 8.54
C SER A 127 -8.69 -14.74 7.36
N THR A 128 -9.58 -15.71 7.55
CA THR A 128 -10.03 -16.64 6.50
C THR A 128 -11.27 -16.12 5.77
N SER A 129 -11.70 -14.89 6.08
CA SER A 129 -12.87 -14.27 5.46
C SER A 129 -12.61 -13.99 3.98
N THR A 130 -13.61 -14.27 3.16
CA THR A 130 -13.60 -13.93 1.73
C THR A 130 -13.50 -12.41 1.55
N PRO A 131 -12.60 -11.89 0.70
CA PRO A 131 -12.52 -10.47 0.43
C PRO A 131 -13.84 -9.88 -0.10
N PRO A 132 -14.16 -8.62 0.24
CA PRO A 132 -15.27 -7.92 -0.39
C PRO A 132 -15.14 -7.91 -1.91
N GLY A 133 -16.24 -8.22 -2.61
CA GLY A 133 -16.26 -8.24 -4.07
C GLY A 133 -15.38 -9.34 -4.66
N ALA A 134 -15.16 -10.42 -3.91
CA ALA A 134 -14.29 -11.50 -4.33
C ALA A 134 -14.70 -12.05 -5.70
N GLY A 135 -15.98 -12.27 -6.02
CA GLY A 135 -16.36 -12.82 -7.32
C GLY A 135 -15.49 -14.02 -7.72
N ALA A 136 -14.84 -13.96 -8.88
CA ALA A 136 -13.78 -14.89 -9.30
C ALA A 136 -12.37 -14.45 -8.83
N SER A 137 -12.22 -14.17 -7.53
CA SER A 137 -11.00 -13.61 -6.95
C SER A 137 -9.79 -14.46 -7.26
N ALA A 138 -8.67 -13.81 -7.58
CA ALA A 138 -7.38 -14.50 -7.67
C ALA A 138 -6.87 -14.93 -6.28
N TYR A 139 -7.43 -14.36 -5.21
CA TYR A 139 -7.13 -14.73 -3.84
C TYR A 139 -8.27 -15.56 -3.23
N VAL A 140 -7.96 -16.79 -2.85
CA VAL A 140 -8.81 -17.65 -2.03
C VAL A 140 -8.11 -17.80 -0.69
N PRO A 141 -8.72 -17.38 0.44
CA PRO A 141 -8.12 -17.55 1.75
C PRO A 141 -7.76 -19.02 2.01
N GLY A 142 -6.48 -19.26 2.33
CA GLY A 142 -6.01 -20.57 2.74
C GLY A 142 -6.34 -20.87 4.20
N ALA A 143 -5.86 -22.00 4.71
CA ALA A 143 -6.03 -22.36 6.13
C ALA A 143 -5.39 -21.33 7.08
N ASP A 144 -4.29 -20.70 6.65
CA ASP A 144 -3.59 -19.67 7.41
C ASP A 144 -4.21 -18.27 7.26
N GLY A 145 -5.25 -18.12 6.42
CA GLY A 145 -5.89 -16.84 6.14
C GLY A 145 -4.98 -15.85 5.40
N LEU A 146 -5.21 -14.55 5.61
CA LEU A 146 -4.40 -13.47 5.03
C LEU A 146 -3.04 -13.35 5.73
N ILE A 147 -1.96 -13.54 5.00
CA ILE A 147 -0.58 -13.39 5.48
C ILE A 147 0.19 -12.35 4.67
N CYS A 148 1.33 -11.89 5.18
CA CYS A 148 2.12 -10.82 4.59
C CYS A 148 2.50 -11.10 3.13
N THR A 149 2.91 -12.34 2.83
CA THR A 149 3.31 -12.72 1.48
C THR A 149 2.15 -12.82 0.49
N ASN A 150 0.89 -12.78 0.94
CA ASN A 150 -0.24 -12.69 0.01
C ASN A 150 -0.26 -11.36 -0.74
N CYS A 151 0.27 -10.30 -0.12
CA CYS A 151 0.33 -8.95 -0.67
C CYS A 151 1.74 -8.56 -1.15
N HIS A 152 2.78 -9.07 -0.50
CA HIS A 152 4.18 -8.69 -0.75
C HIS A 152 5.03 -9.88 -1.21
N ALA A 153 6.03 -9.64 -2.05
CA ALA A 153 7.10 -10.58 -2.31
C ALA A 153 8.12 -10.53 -1.16
N GLN A 154 8.35 -11.66 -0.50
CA GLN A 154 9.36 -11.82 0.54
C GLN A 154 10.79 -11.67 0.01
N HIS A 155 11.00 -12.00 -1.28
CA HIS A 155 12.22 -11.73 -2.01
C HIS A 155 11.87 -10.65 -3.03
N GLY A 156 12.20 -9.40 -2.71
CA GLY A 156 11.78 -8.25 -3.48
C GLY A 156 12.37 -8.19 -4.88
N SER A 157 12.05 -7.11 -5.59
CA SER A 157 12.70 -6.75 -6.85
C SER A 157 12.92 -5.24 -6.90
N ALA A 158 14.08 -4.83 -7.42
CA ALA A 158 14.43 -3.42 -7.61
C ALA A 158 13.44 -2.67 -8.54
N THR A 159 12.56 -3.38 -9.25
CA THR A 159 11.56 -2.79 -10.14
C THR A 159 10.15 -2.80 -9.57
N GLN A 160 9.94 -3.37 -8.38
CA GLN A 160 8.61 -3.61 -7.81
C GLN A 160 8.38 -2.70 -6.61
N TYR A 161 7.42 -1.78 -6.74
CA TYR A 161 7.06 -0.84 -5.69
C TYR A 161 6.68 -1.59 -4.41
N ARG A 162 7.47 -1.39 -3.34
CA ARG A 162 7.27 -2.00 -2.01
C ARG A 162 7.07 -3.51 -2.04
N ASN A 163 7.66 -4.17 -3.03
CA ASN A 163 7.49 -5.61 -3.27
C ASN A 163 6.00 -6.01 -3.43
N LEU A 164 5.10 -5.10 -3.84
CA LEU A 164 3.68 -5.42 -4.00
C LEU A 164 3.47 -6.41 -5.14
N LEU A 165 2.90 -7.55 -4.79
CA LEU A 165 2.83 -8.73 -5.65
C LEU A 165 1.41 -8.90 -6.23
N ASN A 166 1.36 -9.17 -7.54
CA ASN A 166 0.14 -9.61 -8.22
C ASN A 166 0.06 -11.14 -8.26
N ARG A 167 -1.15 -11.69 -8.14
CA ARG A 167 -1.39 -13.15 -8.07
C ARG A 167 -2.47 -13.61 -9.04
N GLY A 168 -2.59 -14.94 -9.17
CA GLY A 168 -3.57 -15.60 -10.02
C GLY A 168 -3.47 -15.12 -11.47
N ILE A 169 -4.56 -14.58 -12.02
CA ILE A 169 -4.61 -14.10 -13.41
C ILE A 169 -3.70 -12.90 -13.69
N PHE A 170 -3.21 -12.22 -12.66
CA PHE A 170 -2.30 -11.08 -12.77
C PHE A 170 -0.85 -11.46 -12.41
N THR A 171 -0.56 -12.76 -12.21
CA THR A 171 0.80 -13.24 -11.89
C THR A 171 1.78 -12.79 -12.97
N GLY A 172 2.91 -12.21 -12.53
CA GLY A 172 3.96 -11.68 -13.41
C GLY A 172 3.85 -10.18 -13.68
N ASP A 173 2.69 -9.57 -13.41
CA ASP A 173 2.57 -8.12 -13.42
C ASP A 173 3.27 -7.49 -12.22
N THR A 174 3.82 -6.30 -12.42
CA THR A 174 4.45 -5.52 -11.36
C THR A 174 3.83 -4.13 -11.29
N LEU A 175 3.78 -3.60 -10.08
CA LEU A 175 3.58 -2.18 -9.86
C LEU A 175 4.95 -1.52 -9.90
N SER A 176 5.25 -0.79 -10.97
CA SER A 176 6.56 -0.22 -11.22
C SER A 176 6.71 1.16 -10.57
N TYR A 177 7.94 1.58 -10.28
CA TYR A 177 8.18 2.86 -9.65
C TYR A 177 9.44 3.58 -10.16
N ALA A 178 9.48 4.90 -9.92
CA ALA A 178 10.64 5.77 -10.09
C ALA A 178 10.92 6.54 -8.80
N VAL A 179 12.19 6.86 -8.57
CA VAL A 179 12.65 7.58 -7.37
C VAL A 179 13.39 8.86 -7.78
N GLY A 180 13.10 9.97 -7.10
CA GLY A 180 13.81 11.26 -7.22
C GLY A 180 13.48 12.07 -8.47
N THR A 181 13.30 11.42 -9.63
CA THR A 181 12.80 12.03 -10.86
C THR A 181 11.57 11.28 -11.32
N ASN A 182 10.48 12.00 -11.61
CA ASN A 182 9.26 11.38 -12.08
C ASN A 182 9.44 10.82 -13.51
N ASP A 183 9.06 9.56 -13.69
CA ASP A 183 8.98 8.88 -14.98
C ASP A 183 7.52 8.44 -15.19
N LEU A 184 6.84 9.12 -16.14
CA LEU A 184 5.42 8.88 -16.43
C LEU A 184 5.14 7.50 -17.07
N THR A 185 6.19 6.71 -17.36
CA THR A 185 6.03 5.31 -17.76
C THR A 185 5.94 4.36 -16.56
N LYS A 186 6.23 4.84 -15.35
CA LYS A 186 6.13 4.07 -14.10
C LYS A 186 4.83 4.38 -13.38
N ASP A 187 4.35 3.45 -12.58
CA ASP A 187 3.05 3.57 -11.89
C ASP A 187 3.12 4.41 -10.62
N VAL A 188 4.27 4.42 -9.94
CA VAL A 188 4.48 5.17 -8.70
C VAL A 188 5.72 6.05 -8.80
N TYR A 189 5.62 7.26 -8.28
CA TYR A 189 6.73 8.18 -8.14
C TYR A 189 7.01 8.44 -6.67
N GLU A 190 8.21 8.09 -6.21
CA GLU A 190 8.72 8.46 -4.90
C GLU A 190 9.66 9.65 -5.03
N ARG A 191 9.41 10.73 -4.29
CA ARG A 191 10.24 11.94 -4.33
C ARG A 191 11.65 11.69 -3.80
N ALA A 192 11.81 10.73 -2.90
CA ALA A 192 13.08 10.34 -2.31
C ALA A 192 13.05 8.85 -1.97
N ALA A 193 14.24 8.26 -1.94
CA ALA A 193 14.42 6.88 -1.49
C ALA A 193 13.91 6.70 -0.06
N ALA A 194 13.32 5.54 0.21
CA ALA A 194 12.80 5.16 1.53
C ALA A 194 11.72 6.10 2.06
N SER A 195 10.94 6.76 1.19
CA SER A 195 9.88 7.62 1.69
C SER A 195 8.59 6.85 1.96
N TYR A 196 8.14 6.89 3.21
CA TYR A 196 6.89 6.28 3.67
C TYR A 196 5.86 7.34 4.07
N THR A 197 6.09 8.62 3.69
CA THR A 197 5.09 9.67 3.91
C THR A 197 4.19 9.81 2.68
N GLU A 198 2.90 10.06 2.90
CA GLU A 198 1.93 10.33 1.84
C GLU A 198 2.31 11.53 0.95
N ALA A 199 3.06 12.49 1.47
CA ALA A 199 3.48 13.68 0.72
C ALA A 199 4.56 13.36 -0.34
N ASP A 200 5.28 12.26 -0.18
CA ASP A 200 6.44 11.89 -0.99
C ASP A 200 6.17 10.79 -1.99
N VAL A 201 4.97 10.21 -1.98
CA VAL A 201 4.55 9.15 -2.90
C VAL A 201 3.41 9.67 -3.75
N ASP A 202 3.58 9.74 -5.06
CA ASP A 202 2.50 10.05 -6.00
C ASP A 202 2.26 8.90 -6.98
N PHE A 203 1.06 8.82 -7.54
CA PHE A 203 0.66 7.70 -8.40
C PHE A 203 0.47 8.19 -9.82
N ASN A 204 1.33 7.76 -10.74
CA ASN A 204 1.10 8.03 -12.16
C ASN A 204 -0.02 7.13 -12.69
N GLU A 205 -0.53 7.47 -13.86
CA GLU A 205 -1.44 6.59 -14.62
C GLU A 205 -0.92 6.37 -16.05
N PRO A 206 0.16 5.58 -16.25
CA PRO A 206 0.72 5.33 -17.58
C PRO A 206 -0.31 4.70 -18.53
N ASN A 207 -1.24 3.92 -17.98
CA ASN A 207 -2.35 3.32 -18.71
C ASN A 207 -3.69 3.77 -18.09
N THR A 208 -4.31 4.78 -18.70
CA THR A 208 -5.61 5.38 -18.30
C THR A 208 -6.82 4.48 -18.56
N ARG A 209 -6.61 3.19 -18.79
CA ARG A 209 -7.66 2.17 -18.89
C ARG A 209 -7.38 0.96 -18.02
N ASN A 210 -6.19 0.85 -17.46
CA ASN A 210 -5.79 -0.32 -16.69
C ASN A 210 -4.66 0.04 -15.71
N SER A 211 -4.99 0.90 -14.74
CA SER A 211 -4.05 1.31 -13.69
C SER A 211 -3.46 0.09 -12.98
N ALA A 212 -2.13 -0.04 -12.91
CA ALA A 212 -1.50 -1.16 -12.23
C ALA A 212 -1.81 -1.19 -10.73
N TYR A 213 -1.93 -0.03 -10.07
CA TYR A 213 -2.28 0.03 -8.65
C TYR A 213 -3.70 -0.49 -8.39
N GLY A 214 -4.67 -0.03 -9.17
CA GLY A 214 -6.05 -0.53 -9.05
C GLY A 214 -6.16 -2.03 -9.38
N ARG A 215 -5.38 -2.51 -10.37
CA ARG A 215 -5.27 -3.94 -10.69
C ARG A 215 -4.65 -4.75 -9.54
N TRP A 216 -3.70 -4.18 -8.81
CA TRP A 216 -3.16 -4.82 -7.62
C TRP A 216 -4.24 -5.04 -6.54
N CYS A 217 -5.11 -4.05 -6.30
CA CYS A 217 -6.26 -4.23 -5.42
C CYS A 217 -7.27 -5.25 -5.99
N GLN A 218 -7.45 -5.26 -7.31
CA GLN A 218 -8.35 -6.17 -8.03
C GLN A 218 -7.99 -7.65 -7.81
N ASN A 219 -6.72 -8.00 -7.55
CA ASN A 219 -6.31 -9.37 -7.21
C ASN A 219 -7.24 -10.02 -6.18
N CYS A 220 -7.66 -9.24 -5.16
CA CYS A 220 -8.56 -9.71 -4.11
C CYS A 220 -9.98 -9.16 -4.29
N HIS A 221 -10.11 -7.90 -4.71
CA HIS A 221 -11.36 -7.13 -4.80
C HIS A 221 -11.91 -7.02 -6.23
N MET A 222 -12.07 -8.15 -6.92
CA MET A 222 -12.36 -8.22 -8.36
C MET A 222 -13.55 -7.36 -8.83
N ASP A 223 -14.64 -7.33 -8.07
CA ASP A 223 -15.87 -6.61 -8.44
C ASP A 223 -15.78 -5.08 -8.24
N PHE A 224 -14.63 -4.56 -7.84
CA PHE A 224 -14.43 -3.14 -7.54
C PHE A 224 -13.42 -2.43 -8.44
N HIS A 225 -12.86 -3.11 -9.45
CA HIS A 225 -11.98 -2.48 -10.43
C HIS A 225 -12.29 -2.99 -11.85
N GLY A 226 -12.14 -2.12 -12.84
CA GLY A 226 -12.41 -2.44 -14.23
C GLY A 226 -12.38 -1.20 -15.12
N GLN A 227 -12.74 -1.38 -16.38
CA GLN A 227 -12.91 -0.33 -17.37
C GLN A 227 -14.34 0.23 -17.37
N GLY A 228 -14.49 1.42 -17.91
CA GLY A 228 -15.81 1.95 -18.24
C GLY A 228 -16.49 1.07 -19.26
N GLY A 229 -17.66 0.54 -18.89
CA GLY A 229 -18.45 -0.37 -19.72
C GLY A 229 -18.48 -1.79 -19.16
N ASP A 230 -17.58 -2.13 -18.25
CA ASP A 230 -17.56 -3.47 -17.64
C ASP A 230 -18.80 -3.67 -16.75
N ALA A 231 -19.35 -4.87 -16.77
CA ALA A 231 -20.58 -5.20 -16.05
C ALA A 231 -20.44 -5.01 -14.53
N ASN A 232 -19.30 -5.39 -13.96
CA ASN A 232 -18.97 -5.16 -12.54
C ASN A 232 -18.84 -3.66 -12.20
N MET A 233 -18.54 -2.82 -13.20
CA MET A 233 -18.42 -1.36 -13.06
C MET A 233 -19.71 -0.60 -13.42
N GLY A 234 -20.83 -1.31 -13.57
CA GLY A 234 -22.15 -0.74 -13.88
C GLY A 234 -22.53 -0.77 -15.36
N GLY A 235 -21.69 -1.33 -16.24
CA GLY A 235 -22.02 -1.63 -17.64
C GLY A 235 -22.10 -0.40 -18.57
N GLN A 236 -21.68 0.78 -18.10
CA GLN A 236 -21.75 2.04 -18.85
C GLN A 236 -20.36 2.49 -19.29
N ALA A 237 -20.17 2.69 -20.60
CA ALA A 237 -18.91 3.20 -21.15
C ALA A 237 -18.73 4.69 -20.80
N GLY A 238 -17.50 5.09 -20.44
CA GLY A 238 -17.20 6.47 -20.05
C GLY A 238 -17.88 6.91 -18.73
N GLY A 239 -17.41 8.00 -18.12
CA GLY A 239 -17.88 8.50 -16.81
C GLY A 239 -19.32 9.03 -16.74
N VAL A 240 -20.13 8.83 -17.80
CA VAL A 240 -21.34 9.61 -18.05
C VAL A 240 -22.56 8.71 -18.09
N THR A 241 -23.50 8.90 -17.17
CA THR A 241 -24.84 8.33 -17.28
C THR A 241 -25.81 9.46 -17.62
N SER A 242 -26.51 9.35 -18.75
CA SER A 242 -27.51 10.35 -19.18
C SER A 242 -28.80 10.31 -18.36
N SER A 243 -28.89 9.39 -17.39
CA SER A 243 -30.07 9.15 -16.57
C SER A 243 -29.71 9.08 -15.09
N ASN A 244 -30.59 9.62 -14.25
CA ASN A 244 -30.56 9.47 -12.79
C ASN A 244 -31.02 8.07 -12.31
N THR A 245 -31.44 7.20 -13.23
CA THR A 245 -31.93 5.85 -12.90
C THR A 245 -30.82 4.82 -12.71
N ASN A 246 -29.60 5.09 -13.18
CA ASN A 246 -28.39 4.33 -12.86
C ASN A 246 -27.21 5.29 -12.66
N PRO A 247 -27.23 6.14 -11.62
CA PRO A 247 -26.32 7.27 -11.51
C PRO A 247 -24.92 6.89 -11.01
N TRP A 248 -24.65 5.60 -10.75
CA TRP A 248 -23.44 5.17 -10.05
C TRP A 248 -22.58 4.32 -10.97
N LYS A 249 -21.63 4.96 -11.64
CA LYS A 249 -20.39 4.27 -11.97
C LYS A 249 -19.64 4.04 -10.65
N ARG A 250 -19.31 2.77 -10.36
CA ARG A 250 -18.46 2.44 -9.21
C ARG A 250 -17.07 2.99 -9.47
N HIS A 251 -16.47 3.70 -8.53
CA HIS A 251 -15.05 3.99 -8.56
C HIS A 251 -14.33 2.93 -7.74
N PRO A 252 -13.09 2.59 -8.08
CA PRO A 252 -12.31 3.22 -9.15
C PRO A 252 -12.53 2.67 -10.56
N VAL A 253 -12.50 3.57 -11.55
CA VAL A 253 -12.42 3.24 -12.98
C VAL A 253 -11.34 4.11 -13.59
N ALA A 254 -10.33 3.50 -14.20
CA ALA A 254 -9.16 4.20 -14.75
C ALA A 254 -9.51 5.21 -15.86
N ASP A 255 -10.67 5.04 -16.53
CA ASP A 255 -11.13 5.91 -17.62
C ASP A 255 -12.07 7.05 -17.17
N VAL A 256 -12.19 7.29 -15.85
CA VAL A 256 -13.09 8.31 -15.28
C VAL A 256 -12.33 9.31 -14.43
N ASN A 257 -11.92 10.39 -15.08
CA ASN A 257 -11.26 11.52 -14.42
C ASN A 257 -12.29 12.37 -13.67
N ILE A 258 -11.83 13.03 -12.60
CA ILE A 258 -12.63 14.01 -11.86
C ILE A 258 -13.05 15.14 -12.80
N GLY A 259 -14.34 15.49 -12.82
CA GLY A 259 -14.86 16.61 -13.61
C GLY A 259 -14.92 16.36 -15.13
N THR A 260 -14.95 15.10 -15.56
CA THR A 260 -15.16 14.73 -16.98
C THR A 260 -16.42 15.41 -17.55
N VAL A 261 -16.24 16.18 -18.64
CA VAL A 261 -17.30 16.99 -19.28
C VAL A 261 -18.41 16.10 -19.84
N GLY A 262 -19.67 16.51 -19.64
CA GLY A 262 -20.86 15.76 -20.07
C GLY A 262 -21.46 14.88 -18.97
N ALA A 263 -20.71 14.59 -17.89
CA ALA A 263 -21.26 14.04 -16.65
C ALA A 263 -21.88 15.18 -15.84
N THR A 264 -23.15 15.50 -16.06
CA THR A 264 -23.74 16.74 -15.56
C THR A 264 -23.97 16.81 -14.05
N PHE A 265 -23.67 15.79 -13.22
CA PHE A 265 -24.23 15.77 -11.86
C PHE A 265 -23.40 15.24 -10.67
N ILE A 266 -22.14 14.78 -10.77
CA ILE A 266 -21.58 14.02 -9.64
C ILE A 266 -20.20 14.48 -9.16
N SER A 267 -19.18 14.69 -10.01
CA SER A 267 -17.84 15.14 -9.58
C SER A 267 -17.42 16.50 -10.14
N SER A 268 -16.55 17.23 -9.43
CA SER A 268 -16.09 18.58 -9.81
C SER A 268 -14.60 18.74 -9.61
N LEU A 269 -13.92 19.07 -10.70
CA LEU A 269 -12.50 19.38 -10.68
C LEU A 269 -12.23 20.64 -9.85
N ALA A 270 -13.09 21.66 -9.93
CA ALA A 270 -12.98 22.86 -9.11
C ALA A 270 -13.15 22.57 -7.60
N ARG A 271 -14.02 21.62 -7.24
CA ARG A 271 -14.19 21.19 -5.84
C ARG A 271 -12.92 20.52 -5.33
N TYR A 272 -12.38 19.56 -6.08
CA TYR A 272 -11.12 18.89 -5.75
C TYR A 272 -9.93 19.85 -5.77
N ALA A 273 -9.91 20.83 -6.69
CA ALA A 273 -8.90 21.87 -6.75
C ALA A 273 -8.86 22.70 -5.46
N GLY A 274 -10.04 22.99 -4.90
CA GLY A 274 -10.23 23.92 -3.79
C GLY A 274 -10.02 23.36 -2.38
N VAL A 275 -9.77 22.05 -2.22
CA VAL A 275 -9.40 21.48 -0.91
C VAL A 275 -7.89 21.56 -0.68
N THR A 276 -7.47 21.81 0.57
CA THR A 276 -6.06 21.94 0.95
C THR A 276 -5.41 20.56 1.12
N ASN A 277 -6.05 19.69 1.90
CA ASN A 277 -5.64 18.30 2.07
C ASN A 277 -6.42 17.43 1.09
N LYS A 278 -5.80 17.14 -0.05
CA LYS A 278 -6.41 16.32 -1.09
C LYS A 278 -6.28 14.85 -0.74
N VAL A 279 -7.30 14.07 -1.09
CA VAL A 279 -7.13 12.63 -1.32
C VAL A 279 -6.10 12.40 -2.42
N LYS A 280 -5.35 11.30 -2.32
CA LYS A 280 -4.44 10.87 -3.38
C LYS A 280 -5.26 10.45 -4.59
N VAL A 281 -4.74 10.75 -5.77
CA VAL A 281 -5.33 10.39 -7.06
C VAL A 281 -4.20 9.89 -7.95
N MET A 282 -4.56 9.19 -9.00
CA MET A 282 -3.63 8.90 -10.09
C MET A 282 -3.63 10.06 -11.08
N ASP A 283 -2.57 10.20 -11.88
CA ASP A 283 -2.52 11.20 -12.94
C ASP A 283 -1.60 10.76 -14.09
N SER A 284 -2.09 10.83 -15.33
CA SER A 284 -1.28 10.54 -16.52
C SER A 284 -0.32 11.67 -16.91
N GLN A 285 -0.50 12.88 -16.35
CA GLN A 285 0.40 14.03 -16.57
C GLN A 285 1.42 14.22 -15.44
N GLY A 286 1.29 13.49 -14.32
CA GLY A 286 2.16 13.62 -13.16
C GLY A 286 2.15 15.00 -12.49
N LEU A 287 0.98 15.65 -12.44
CA LEU A 287 0.78 16.94 -11.77
C LEU A 287 -0.06 16.79 -10.49
N TRP A 288 -1.08 15.92 -10.51
CA TRP A 288 -1.97 15.57 -9.38
C TRP A 288 -2.72 16.75 -8.76
N LEU A 289 -2.82 17.88 -9.47
CA LEU A 289 -3.40 19.10 -8.93
C LEU A 289 -4.91 19.16 -9.11
N GLY A 290 -5.40 18.57 -10.20
CA GLY A 290 -6.79 18.65 -10.62
C GLY A 290 -7.22 20.09 -10.92
N THR A 291 -6.61 20.71 -11.92
CA THR A 291 -6.89 22.10 -12.34
C THR A 291 -7.35 22.14 -13.81
N GLY A 292 -7.75 23.29 -14.34
CA GLY A 292 -8.07 23.40 -15.77
C GLY A 292 -6.92 22.98 -16.71
N ALA A 293 -5.67 23.07 -16.25
CA ALA A 293 -4.48 22.60 -16.97
C ALA A 293 -4.15 21.11 -16.71
N ASN A 294 -4.82 20.49 -15.73
CA ASN A 294 -4.61 19.11 -15.30
C ASN A 294 -5.96 18.43 -15.03
N THR A 295 -6.56 17.92 -16.10
CA THR A 295 -7.89 17.29 -16.09
C THR A 295 -7.82 15.76 -16.12
N THR A 296 -6.64 15.21 -15.84
CA THR A 296 -6.30 13.78 -15.92
C THR A 296 -6.16 13.12 -14.56
N VAL A 297 -6.71 13.74 -13.52
CA VAL A 297 -6.72 13.19 -12.16
C VAL A 297 -7.84 12.15 -11.99
N THR A 298 -7.44 10.94 -11.64
CA THR A 298 -8.30 9.76 -11.59
C THR A 298 -8.35 9.21 -10.17
N PRO A 299 -9.53 9.12 -9.53
CA PRO A 299 -9.66 8.45 -8.23
C PRO A 299 -9.36 6.95 -8.36
N SER A 300 -8.66 6.39 -7.38
CA SER A 300 -8.38 4.96 -7.27
C SER A 300 -8.66 4.42 -5.86
N CYS A 301 -8.42 3.14 -5.58
CA CYS A 301 -8.69 2.53 -4.26
C CYS A 301 -8.06 3.34 -3.12
N MET A 302 -6.80 3.76 -3.30
CA MET A 302 -6.02 4.53 -2.33
C MET A 302 -6.46 6.00 -2.18
N SER A 303 -7.40 6.48 -3.00
CA SER A 303 -8.04 7.78 -2.76
C SER A 303 -8.90 7.75 -1.50
N CYS A 304 -9.50 6.61 -1.20
CA CYS A 304 -10.46 6.46 -0.12
C CYS A 304 -9.97 5.52 0.99
N HIS A 305 -9.22 4.48 0.62
CA HIS A 305 -8.79 3.43 1.52
C HIS A 305 -7.29 3.49 1.78
N LYS A 306 -6.90 3.19 3.01
CA LYS A 306 -5.54 2.83 3.35
C LYS A 306 -5.44 1.30 3.31
N ALA A 307 -4.51 0.77 2.51
CA ALA A 307 -4.42 -0.67 2.24
C ALA A 307 -4.25 -1.52 3.51
N HIS A 308 -3.43 -1.11 4.47
CA HIS A 308 -3.29 -1.82 5.74
C HIS A 308 -4.47 -1.60 6.71
N GLY A 309 -5.24 -0.53 6.52
CA GLY A 309 -6.27 -0.10 7.45
C GLY A 309 -5.87 1.12 8.28
N ASN A 310 -6.82 1.56 9.10
CA ASN A 310 -6.69 2.63 10.07
C ASN A 310 -7.85 2.53 11.07
N LYS A 311 -7.97 3.39 12.09
CA LYS A 311 -9.04 3.35 13.10
C LYS A 311 -10.46 3.63 12.57
N ASN A 312 -10.62 3.98 11.31
CA ASN A 312 -11.94 4.06 10.69
C ASN A 312 -12.37 2.72 10.10
N ALA A 313 -13.67 2.47 10.03
CA ALA A 313 -14.20 1.26 9.42
C ALA A 313 -13.77 1.15 7.95
N PHE A 314 -13.44 -0.07 7.54
CA PHE A 314 -13.01 -0.46 6.19
C PHE A 314 -11.73 0.26 5.72
N GLY A 315 -10.90 0.75 6.65
CA GLY A 315 -9.67 1.48 6.35
C GLY A 315 -9.92 2.81 5.64
N LEU A 316 -11.10 3.41 5.80
CA LEU A 316 -11.45 4.66 5.14
C LEU A 316 -10.62 5.84 5.70
N ILE A 317 -10.15 6.71 4.82
CA ILE A 317 -9.38 7.89 5.19
C ILE A 317 -10.34 9.08 5.25
N PHE A 318 -10.86 9.41 6.44
CA PHE A 318 -11.85 10.49 6.58
C PHE A 318 -11.19 11.84 6.37
N MET A 319 -11.54 12.48 5.26
CA MET A 319 -10.86 13.67 4.78
C MET A 319 -11.82 14.83 4.52
N ILE A 320 -11.90 15.80 5.44
CA ILE A 320 -12.61 17.08 5.27
C ILE A 320 -11.88 18.06 4.34
N GLY A 321 -10.57 17.91 4.20
CA GLY A 321 -9.75 18.70 3.28
C GLY A 321 -9.08 19.94 3.88
N THR A 322 -9.21 20.18 5.18
CA THR A 322 -8.65 21.34 5.88
C THR A 322 -8.11 21.05 7.29
N GLY A 323 -8.21 19.81 7.76
CA GLY A 323 -7.84 19.46 9.14
C GLY A 323 -6.36 19.13 9.32
N THR A 324 -6.01 18.61 10.50
CA THR A 324 -4.66 18.10 10.78
C THR A 324 -4.52 16.70 10.19
N ARG A 325 -3.53 16.47 9.34
CA ARG A 325 -3.30 15.15 8.74
C ARG A 325 -2.82 14.15 9.80
N THR A 326 -3.49 13.01 9.86
CA THR A 326 -3.18 11.84 10.70
C THR A 326 -3.28 10.57 9.84
N GLU A 327 -2.99 9.40 10.43
CA GLU A 327 -3.24 8.09 9.81
C GLU A 327 -4.71 7.87 9.40
N GLU A 328 -5.62 8.56 10.07
CA GLU A 328 -7.08 8.41 9.94
C GLU A 328 -7.69 9.33 8.89
N GLY A 329 -6.86 10.12 8.22
CA GLY A 329 -7.29 11.23 7.39
C GLY A 329 -7.06 12.55 8.10
N ASP A 330 -7.87 13.57 7.81
CA ASP A 330 -7.74 14.90 8.42
C ASP A 330 -8.99 15.29 9.23
N GLY A 331 -9.86 14.32 9.50
CA GLY A 331 -11.04 14.45 10.36
C GLY A 331 -12.35 14.28 9.60
N GLY A 332 -13.45 14.63 10.28
CA GLY A 332 -14.81 14.55 9.75
C GLY A 332 -15.35 13.12 9.62
N VAL A 333 -16.22 12.92 8.64
CA VAL A 333 -16.92 11.65 8.41
C VAL A 333 -16.80 11.18 6.97
N TYR A 334 -17.25 9.96 6.67
CA TYR A 334 -17.21 9.38 5.32
C TYR A 334 -17.79 10.31 4.23
N LYS A 335 -18.83 11.08 4.55
CA LYS A 335 -19.46 12.01 3.59
C LYS A 335 -18.50 13.12 3.16
N ASP A 336 -17.64 13.57 4.07
CA ASP A 336 -16.68 14.63 3.79
C ASP A 336 -15.59 14.16 2.84
N LEU A 337 -15.13 12.90 3.01
CA LEU A 337 -14.26 12.23 2.05
C LEU A 337 -14.86 12.24 0.65
N CYS A 338 -16.11 11.82 0.48
CA CYS A 338 -16.77 11.84 -0.83
C CYS A 338 -16.87 13.27 -1.41
N ARG A 339 -17.12 14.26 -0.55
CA ARG A 339 -17.23 15.69 -0.94
C ARG A 339 -15.92 16.32 -1.36
N GLN A 340 -14.78 15.63 -1.27
CA GLN A 340 -13.55 16.10 -1.89
C GLN A 340 -13.67 16.17 -3.41
N CYS A 341 -14.33 15.18 -4.01
CA CYS A 341 -14.48 15.08 -5.46
C CYS A 341 -15.91 15.39 -5.90
N HIS A 342 -16.91 15.14 -5.04
CA HIS A 342 -18.32 15.20 -5.40
C HIS A 342 -19.03 16.47 -4.96
N VAL A 343 -19.91 16.98 -5.84
CA VAL A 343 -20.79 18.13 -5.56
C VAL A 343 -22.17 17.72 -5.03
N GLN A 344 -22.57 16.48 -5.26
CA GLN A 344 -23.77 15.85 -4.73
C GLN A 344 -23.34 14.65 -3.86
N GLY A 345 -24.03 14.44 -2.73
CA GLY A 345 -23.63 13.43 -1.75
C GLY A 345 -23.77 13.95 -0.32
N ALA A 346 -25.01 13.91 0.17
CA ALA A 346 -25.37 13.82 1.57
C ALA A 346 -26.11 12.49 1.74
#